data_AF-A0A1H0GK98-F1
#
_entry.id   AF-A0A1H0GK98-F1
#
_cell.length_a   1.000
_cell.length_b   1.000
_cell.length_c   1.000
_cell.angle_alpha   90.00
_cell.angle_beta   90.00
_cell.angle_gamma   90.00
#
_symmetry.space_group_name_H-M   'P 1'
#
loop_
_entity.id
_entity.type
_entity.pdbx_description
1 polymer ?
#
loop_
_entity_poly.entity_id
_entity_poly.type
_entity_poly.pdbx_seq_one_letter_code
_entity_poly.pdbx_strand_id
1 'polypeptide(L)'
;MRHPIDLEALGTLFVHRVAPVAALLHIGLSASLIDQRCRPGGPWQRLFPSIFLLSRAGPSREQLVQAALLYAGEGAMLTAFDALYLHGMRAVLPSADAIHVLAPRHSRACGHAALRLERTDRLPRPALRRGFHVAPLERAAVDAIRRTRSIPDTKAILDEVAHFVGIQALRAELALAPRKGTTLARTLLGDSPARQLELAVMDRRLPAPRTPLPIG
;
A
#
# COMPACT_ATOMS: atom_id res chain seq x y z
N MET A 1 17.94 -29.50 26.98
CA MET A 1 17.48 -30.17 25.75
C MET A 1 17.62 -29.18 24.59
N ARG A 2 18.33 -29.53 23.52
CA ARG A 2 18.32 -28.75 22.27
C ARG A 2 16.95 -28.94 21.63
N HIS A 3 16.26 -27.85 21.28
CA HIS A 3 15.07 -27.93 20.44
C HIS A 3 15.52 -28.54 19.09
N PRO A 4 14.75 -29.45 18.46
CA PRO A 4 15.14 -30.07 17.18
C PRO A 4 15.27 -29.07 16.01
N ILE A 5 14.87 -27.81 16.23
CA ILE A 5 14.89 -26.73 15.25
C ILE A 5 16.00 -25.76 15.67
N ASP A 6 16.90 -25.46 14.74
CA ASP A 6 17.84 -24.35 14.90
C ASP A 6 17.08 -23.01 14.85
N LEU A 7 16.86 -22.44 16.02
CA LEU A 7 16.08 -21.22 16.19
C LEU A 7 16.80 -19.96 15.67
N GLU A 8 18.13 -19.99 15.51
CA GLU A 8 18.90 -18.89 14.92
C GLU A 8 18.79 -18.92 13.39
N ALA A 9 18.84 -20.13 12.80
CA ALA A 9 18.62 -20.32 11.37
C ALA A 9 17.16 -20.11 10.95
N LEU A 10 16.20 -20.24 11.88
CA LEU A 10 14.76 -20.16 11.60
C LEU A 10 14.34 -18.87 10.88
N GLY A 11 15.00 -17.74 11.18
CA GLY A 11 14.75 -16.47 10.50
C GLY A 11 14.88 -16.54 8.99
N THR A 12 15.72 -17.43 8.47
CA THR A 12 15.98 -17.57 7.02
C THR A 12 14.82 -18.22 6.26
N LEU A 13 13.90 -18.90 6.94
CA LEU A 13 12.71 -19.50 6.34
C LEU A 13 11.62 -18.47 6.03
N PHE A 14 11.73 -17.28 6.60
CA PHE A 14 10.72 -16.23 6.49
C PHE A 14 11.26 -15.05 5.71
N VAL A 15 10.49 -14.58 4.73
CA VAL A 15 10.80 -13.36 3.99
C VAL A 15 10.99 -12.20 4.99
N HIS A 16 12.12 -11.49 4.86
CA HIS A 16 12.56 -10.44 5.78
C HIS A 16 12.70 -10.87 7.27
N ARG A 17 12.77 -12.17 7.57
CA ARG A 17 12.74 -12.73 8.94
C ARG A 17 11.46 -12.39 9.72
N VAL A 18 10.37 -12.12 9.00
CA VAL A 18 9.08 -11.76 9.60
C VAL A 18 8.12 -12.94 9.51
N ALA A 19 7.64 -13.43 10.65
CA ALA A 19 6.84 -14.63 10.75
C ALA A 19 5.50 -14.37 11.46
N PRO A 20 4.37 -14.88 10.93
CA PRO A 20 3.13 -14.96 11.68
C PRO A 20 3.21 -16.08 12.72
N VAL A 21 2.55 -15.89 13.87
CA VAL A 21 2.50 -16.88 14.96
C VAL A 21 2.01 -18.22 14.47
N ALA A 22 1.00 -18.22 13.59
CA ALA A 22 0.42 -19.43 13.04
C ALA A 22 1.45 -20.28 12.29
N ALA A 23 2.37 -19.64 11.55
CA ALA A 23 3.44 -20.35 10.86
C ALA A 23 4.46 -20.92 11.85
N LEU A 24 4.83 -20.18 12.90
CA LEU A 24 5.73 -20.66 13.95
C LEU A 24 5.14 -21.86 14.71
N LEU A 25 3.85 -21.82 15.00
CA LEU A 25 3.12 -22.95 15.61
C LEU A 25 3.05 -24.14 14.65
N HIS A 26 2.78 -23.89 13.36
CA HIS A 26 2.68 -24.94 12.34
C HIS A 26 3.98 -25.72 12.16
N ILE A 27 5.14 -25.07 12.27
CA ILE A 27 6.45 -25.73 12.24
C ILE A 27 6.86 -26.34 13.60
N GLY A 28 5.97 -26.35 14.59
CA GLY A 28 6.13 -27.10 15.84
C GLY A 28 6.67 -26.31 17.04
N LEU A 29 6.76 -24.98 16.98
CA LEU A 29 7.11 -24.18 18.17
C LEU A 29 5.90 -24.06 19.10
N SER A 30 6.15 -24.07 20.41
CA SER A 30 5.11 -23.78 21.39
C SER A 30 4.90 -22.28 21.59
N ALA A 31 3.67 -21.88 21.94
CA ALA A 31 3.37 -20.48 22.27
C ALA A 31 4.27 -19.95 23.42
N SER A 32 4.52 -20.79 24.43
CA SER A 32 5.41 -20.46 25.55
C SER A 32 6.84 -20.17 25.10
N LEU A 33 7.37 -20.95 24.15
CA LEU A 33 8.71 -20.70 23.58
C LEU A 33 8.74 -19.38 22.80
N ILE A 34 7.72 -19.09 21.99
CA ILE A 34 7.61 -17.83 21.24
C ILE A 34 7.59 -16.65 22.23
N ASP A 35 6.73 -16.70 23.26
CA ASP A 35 6.65 -15.64 24.26
C ASP A 35 7.95 -15.49 25.06
N GLN A 36 8.63 -16.59 25.39
CA GLN A 36 9.94 -16.56 26.03
C GLN A 36 10.98 -15.84 25.16
N ARG A 37 11.00 -16.09 23.84
CA ARG A 37 11.94 -15.45 22.91
C ARG A 37 11.65 -13.96 22.69
N CYS A 38 10.42 -13.54 22.94
CA CYS A 38 9.98 -12.14 22.82
C CYS A 38 10.05 -11.34 24.12
N ARG A 39 10.53 -11.93 25.23
CA ARG A 39 10.78 -11.17 26.48
C ARG A 39 11.79 -10.04 26.23
N PRO A 40 11.76 -8.96 27.04
CA PRO A 40 12.75 -7.88 26.93
C PRO A 40 14.20 -8.40 26.88
N GLY A 41 14.97 -7.94 25.89
CA GLY A 41 16.34 -8.42 25.62
C GLY A 41 16.42 -9.76 24.88
N GLY A 42 15.29 -10.38 24.58
CA GLY A 42 15.18 -11.60 23.77
C GLY A 42 15.57 -11.36 22.31
N PRO A 43 15.86 -12.44 21.56
CA PRO A 43 16.31 -12.31 20.17
C PRO A 43 15.19 -12.02 19.19
N TRP A 44 13.92 -12.07 19.61
CA TRP A 44 12.77 -11.84 18.75
C TRP A 44 11.93 -10.67 19.26
N GLN A 45 11.23 -10.00 18.35
CA GLN A 45 10.41 -8.83 18.65
C GLN A 45 9.00 -9.05 18.12
N ARG A 46 7.98 -8.60 18.85
CA ARG A 46 6.59 -8.56 18.35
C ARG A 46 6.37 -7.24 17.63
N LEU A 47 6.05 -7.29 16.32
CA LEU A 47 5.85 -6.09 15.49
C LEU A 47 4.38 -5.67 15.42
N PHE A 48 3.48 -6.65 15.31
CA PHE A 48 2.03 -6.50 15.32
C PHE A 48 1.41 -7.62 16.17
N PRO A 49 0.12 -7.57 16.50
CA PRO A 49 -0.56 -8.75 17.04
C PRO A 49 -0.30 -9.94 16.11
N SER A 50 0.14 -11.05 16.69
CA SER A 50 0.51 -12.29 16.01
C SER A 50 1.64 -12.23 14.97
N ILE A 51 2.33 -11.11 14.75
CA ILE A 51 3.46 -11.03 13.81
C ILE A 51 4.77 -10.71 14.54
N PHE A 52 5.80 -11.49 14.24
CA PHE A 52 7.08 -11.45 14.92
C PHE A 52 8.24 -11.22 13.96
N LEU A 53 9.22 -10.45 14.42
CA LEU A 53 10.54 -10.34 13.81
C LEU A 53 11.50 -11.30 14.52
N LEU A 54 12.11 -12.20 13.75
CA LEU A 54 13.08 -13.17 14.25
C LEU A 54 14.51 -12.58 14.19
N SER A 55 14.70 -11.43 14.85
CA SER A 55 15.96 -10.68 14.92
C SER A 55 16.00 -9.78 16.16
N ARG A 56 17.20 -9.63 16.74
CA ARG A 56 17.47 -8.70 17.85
C ARG A 56 17.67 -7.26 17.38
N ALA A 57 18.13 -7.06 16.14
CA ALA A 57 18.31 -5.74 15.58
C ALA A 57 16.96 -5.04 15.41
N GLY A 58 16.93 -3.71 15.56
CA GLY A 58 15.71 -2.93 15.33
C GLY A 58 15.14 -3.17 13.92
N PRO A 59 13.79 -3.19 13.77
CA PRO A 59 13.17 -3.54 12.50
C PRO A 59 13.48 -2.49 11.43
N SER A 60 13.87 -2.94 10.23
CA SER A 60 13.97 -2.09 9.05
C SER A 60 12.57 -1.70 8.54
N ARG A 61 12.50 -0.66 7.68
CA ARG A 61 11.22 -0.27 7.07
C ARG A 61 10.60 -1.41 6.25
N GLU A 62 11.42 -2.15 5.49
CA GLU A 62 10.97 -3.31 4.71
C GLU A 62 10.39 -4.42 5.60
N GLN A 63 10.99 -4.66 6.77
CA GLN A 63 10.47 -5.61 7.75
C GLN A 63 9.14 -5.17 8.32
N LEU A 64 8.98 -3.88 8.63
CA LEU A 64 7.71 -3.33 9.10
C LEU A 64 6.64 -3.43 8.00
N VAL A 65 6.98 -3.14 6.74
CA VAL A 65 6.07 -3.28 5.58
C VAL A 65 5.63 -4.73 5.41
N GLN A 66 6.56 -5.68 5.42
CA GLN A 66 6.26 -7.11 5.36
C GLN A 66 5.33 -7.53 6.51
N ALA A 67 5.61 -7.07 7.72
CA ALA A 67 4.81 -7.38 8.90
C ALA A 67 3.41 -6.78 8.82
N ALA A 68 3.27 -5.55 8.30
CA ALA A 68 1.98 -4.89 8.11
C ALA A 68 1.12 -5.61 7.07
N LEU A 69 1.70 -6.06 5.97
CA LEU A 69 0.98 -6.84 4.94
C LEU A 69 0.52 -8.20 5.47
N LEU A 70 1.41 -8.93 6.18
CA LEU A 70 1.05 -10.19 6.82
C LEU A 70 -0.06 -10.02 7.86
N TYR A 71 0.02 -8.96 8.67
CA TYR A 71 -1.01 -8.65 9.67
C TYR A 71 -2.35 -8.24 9.02
N ALA A 72 -2.31 -7.45 7.94
CA ALA A 72 -3.49 -7.04 7.19
C ALA A 72 -4.20 -8.22 6.49
N GLY A 73 -3.46 -9.28 6.20
CA GLY A 73 -3.97 -10.54 5.67
C GLY A 73 -3.94 -10.63 4.15
N GLU A 74 -4.49 -11.71 3.64
CA GLU A 74 -4.52 -12.01 2.20
C GLU A 74 -5.23 -10.91 1.40
N GLY A 75 -4.73 -10.63 0.19
CA GLY A 75 -5.25 -9.58 -0.69
C GLY A 75 -4.91 -8.15 -0.26
N ALA A 76 -4.22 -7.97 0.88
CA ALA A 76 -3.72 -6.67 1.28
C ALA A 76 -2.57 -6.20 0.37
N MET A 77 -2.47 -4.90 0.17
CA MET A 77 -1.42 -4.26 -0.63
C MET A 77 -0.99 -2.93 -0.02
N LEU A 78 0.27 -2.58 -0.24
CA LEU A 78 0.84 -1.31 0.21
C LEU A 78 0.27 -0.16 -0.63
N THR A 79 0.00 0.99 -0.02
CA THR A 79 -0.47 2.19 -0.74
C THR A 79 0.24 3.45 -0.23
N ALA A 80 -0.17 4.62 -0.73
CA ALA A 80 0.34 5.92 -0.34
C ALA A 80 1.87 6.04 -0.53
N PHE A 81 2.56 6.67 0.43
CA PHE A 81 3.96 7.05 0.31
C PHE A 81 4.92 5.88 0.10
N ASP A 82 4.77 4.77 0.84
CA ASP A 82 5.65 3.61 0.66
C ASP A 82 5.47 2.99 -0.74
N ALA A 83 4.23 2.94 -1.25
CA ALA A 83 3.97 2.46 -2.61
C ALA A 83 4.57 3.38 -3.68
N LEU A 84 4.42 4.71 -3.54
CA LEU A 84 5.05 5.69 -4.44
C LEU A 84 6.58 5.56 -4.45
N TYR A 85 7.19 5.41 -3.27
CA TYR A 85 8.62 5.16 -3.14
C TYR A 85 9.04 3.86 -3.84
N LEU A 86 8.30 2.77 -3.66
CA LEU A 86 8.59 1.49 -4.33
C LEU A 86 8.38 1.53 -5.85
N HIS A 87 7.52 2.42 -6.35
CA HIS A 87 7.43 2.73 -7.78
C HIS A 87 8.56 3.65 -8.29
N GLY A 88 9.40 4.18 -7.40
CA GLY A 88 10.54 5.03 -7.76
C GLY A 88 10.22 6.52 -7.88
N MET A 89 9.08 6.98 -7.34
CA MET A 89 8.72 8.40 -7.32
C MET A 89 9.66 9.19 -6.39
N ARG A 90 10.10 10.36 -6.84
CA ARG A 90 11.09 11.22 -6.17
C ARG A 90 10.45 12.34 -5.36
N ALA A 91 9.21 12.72 -5.69
CA ALA A 91 8.44 13.70 -4.92
C ALA A 91 8.09 13.21 -3.51
N VAL A 92 8.34 11.93 -3.22
CA VAL A 92 8.07 11.31 -1.93
C VAL A 92 9.37 10.74 -1.35
N LEU A 93 9.63 11.11 -0.10
CA LEU A 93 10.64 10.44 0.72
C LEU A 93 9.98 9.36 1.59
N PRO A 94 10.69 8.25 1.89
CA PRO A 94 10.24 7.28 2.87
C PRO A 94 10.00 7.98 4.21
N SER A 95 8.78 7.90 4.74
CA SER A 95 8.46 8.42 6.06
C SER A 95 8.62 7.36 7.14
N ALA A 96 9.01 7.78 8.35
CA ALA A 96 8.91 6.96 9.56
C ALA A 96 7.46 6.81 10.06
N ASP A 97 6.49 7.44 9.40
CA ASP A 97 5.07 7.36 9.72
C ASP A 97 4.49 5.95 9.60
N ALA A 98 3.28 5.79 10.13
CA ALA A 98 2.50 4.56 9.99
C ALA A 98 2.40 4.08 8.53
N ILE A 99 2.54 2.77 8.35
CA ILE A 99 2.48 2.11 7.05
C ILE A 99 1.04 2.13 6.56
N HIS A 100 0.81 2.51 5.31
CA HIS A 100 -0.53 2.56 4.72
C HIS A 100 -0.81 1.30 3.91
N VAL A 101 -1.87 0.58 4.27
CA VAL A 101 -2.26 -0.67 3.61
C VAL A 101 -3.71 -0.58 3.17
N LEU A 102 -3.97 -0.92 1.91
CA LEU A 102 -5.30 -1.27 1.43
C LEU A 102 -5.55 -2.74 1.72
N ALA A 103 -6.71 -3.06 2.28
CA ALA A 103 -7.10 -4.43 2.54
C ALA A 103 -8.55 -4.68 2.08
N PRO A 104 -8.89 -5.95 1.79
CA PRO A 104 -10.26 -6.31 1.49
C PRO A 104 -11.19 -5.92 2.65
N ARG A 105 -12.45 -5.56 2.35
CA ARG A 105 -13.40 -5.14 3.38
C ARG A 105 -13.62 -6.17 4.50
N HIS A 106 -13.46 -7.45 4.19
CA HIS A 106 -13.56 -8.55 5.14
C HIS A 106 -12.28 -8.82 5.94
N SER A 107 -11.20 -8.05 5.76
CA SER A 107 -9.98 -8.17 6.56
C SER A 107 -10.29 -7.98 8.04
N ARG A 108 -9.80 -8.92 8.86
CA ARG A 108 -9.97 -8.94 10.32
C ARG A 108 -8.90 -8.15 11.07
N ALA A 109 -7.93 -7.57 10.38
CA ALA A 109 -6.83 -6.83 11.01
C ALA A 109 -7.33 -5.56 11.73
N CYS A 110 -7.01 -5.40 13.00
CA CYS A 110 -7.40 -4.20 13.75
C CYS A 110 -6.42 -3.05 13.52
N GLY A 111 -6.86 -1.80 13.74
CA GLY A 111 -5.97 -0.64 13.70
C GLY A 111 -4.80 -0.78 14.68
N HIS A 112 -3.61 -0.37 14.26
CA HIS A 112 -2.39 -0.44 15.07
C HIS A 112 -1.61 0.87 14.91
N ALA A 113 -0.89 1.32 15.93
CA ALA A 113 -0.21 2.62 15.90
C ALA A 113 0.74 2.77 14.69
N ALA A 114 1.40 1.67 14.30
CA ALA A 114 2.30 1.61 13.14
C ALA A 114 1.60 1.26 11.80
N LEU A 115 0.28 1.05 11.77
CA LEU A 115 -0.48 0.66 10.57
C LEU A 115 -1.74 1.49 10.40
N ARG A 116 -1.83 2.15 9.26
CA ARG A 116 -3.05 2.77 8.76
C ARG A 116 -3.69 1.84 7.74
N LEU A 117 -4.63 1.04 8.24
CA LEU A 117 -5.41 0.12 7.43
C LEU A 117 -6.61 0.83 6.81
N GLU A 118 -6.74 0.77 5.50
CA GLU A 118 -7.93 1.20 4.78
C GLU A 118 -8.60 0.01 4.11
N ARG A 119 -9.79 -0.33 4.61
CA ARG A 119 -10.63 -1.39 4.07
C ARG A 119 -11.44 -0.85 2.89
N THR A 120 -11.45 -1.58 1.78
CA THR A 120 -12.17 -1.18 0.57
C THR A 120 -12.76 -2.39 -0.14
N ASP A 121 -13.91 -2.20 -0.79
CA ASP A 121 -14.47 -3.15 -1.77
C ASP A 121 -13.89 -2.93 -3.18
N ARG A 122 -13.23 -1.79 -3.40
CA ARG A 122 -12.56 -1.45 -4.67
C ARG A 122 -11.05 -1.62 -4.54
N LEU A 123 -10.61 -2.87 -4.41
CA LEU A 123 -9.19 -3.19 -4.49
C LEU A 123 -8.76 -3.19 -5.96
N PRO A 124 -7.73 -2.40 -6.33
CA PRO A 124 -7.18 -2.47 -7.68
C PRO A 124 -6.38 -3.76 -7.86
N ARG A 125 -6.04 -4.09 -9.11
CA ARG A 125 -5.05 -5.14 -9.38
C ARG A 125 -3.68 -4.68 -8.84
N PRO A 126 -3.02 -5.44 -7.96
CA PRO A 126 -1.74 -5.04 -7.41
C PRO A 126 -0.63 -5.08 -8.47
N ALA A 127 0.32 -4.16 -8.38
CA ALA A 127 1.61 -4.25 -9.03
C ALA A 127 2.63 -4.90 -8.08
N LEU A 128 3.59 -5.64 -8.62
CA LEU A 128 4.69 -6.19 -7.84
C LEU A 128 5.90 -5.24 -7.93
N ARG A 129 6.37 -4.75 -6.79
CA ARG A 129 7.57 -3.88 -6.69
C ARG A 129 8.44 -4.33 -5.54
N ARG A 130 9.70 -4.66 -5.84
CA ARG A 130 10.70 -5.15 -4.87
C ARG A 130 10.15 -6.25 -3.92
N GLY A 131 9.34 -7.17 -4.46
CA GLY A 131 8.73 -8.26 -3.70
C GLY A 131 7.43 -7.93 -2.96
N PHE A 132 6.94 -6.69 -3.02
CA PHE A 132 5.70 -6.27 -2.36
C PHE A 132 4.55 -6.05 -3.35
N HIS A 133 3.35 -6.47 -2.95
CA HIS A 133 2.13 -6.03 -3.61
C HIS A 133 1.86 -4.57 -3.27
N VAL A 134 1.86 -3.73 -4.28
CA VAL A 134 1.62 -2.28 -4.17
C VAL A 134 0.41 -1.89 -5.00
N ALA A 135 -0.33 -0.88 -4.52
CA ALA A 135 -1.36 -0.22 -5.30
C ALA A 135 -0.75 0.40 -6.57
N PRO A 136 -1.51 0.48 -7.68
CA PRO A 136 -1.07 1.20 -8.87
C PRO A 136 -0.84 2.68 -8.57
N LEU A 137 -0.02 3.34 -9.40
CA LEU A 137 0.53 4.68 -9.14
C LEU A 137 -0.55 5.72 -8.83
N GLU A 138 -1.62 5.78 -9.61
CA GLU A 138 -2.75 6.69 -9.43
C GLU A 138 -3.45 6.46 -8.09
N ARG A 139 -3.67 5.20 -7.70
CA ARG A 139 -4.28 4.87 -6.41
C ARG A 139 -3.36 5.26 -5.25
N ALA A 140 -2.08 4.92 -5.36
CA ALA A 140 -1.08 5.27 -4.36
C ALA A 140 -0.96 6.79 -4.19
N ALA A 141 -1.01 7.54 -5.29
CA ALA A 141 -0.97 9.00 -5.28
C ALA A 141 -2.17 9.60 -4.54
N VAL A 142 -3.38 9.15 -4.86
CA VAL A 142 -4.60 9.64 -4.19
C VAL A 142 -4.58 9.31 -2.70
N ASP A 143 -4.14 8.10 -2.33
CA ASP A 143 -4.03 7.70 -0.93
C ASP A 143 -2.95 8.49 -0.18
N ALA A 144 -1.82 8.84 -0.82
CA ALA A 144 -0.79 9.71 -0.25
C ALA A 144 -1.28 11.16 -0.08
N ILE A 145 -1.95 11.70 -1.09
CA ILE A 145 -2.50 13.07 -1.09
C ILE A 145 -3.50 13.24 0.06
N ARG A 146 -4.34 12.23 0.33
CA ARG A 146 -5.27 12.26 1.47
C ARG A 146 -4.58 12.37 2.83
N ARG A 147 -3.27 12.16 2.89
CA ARG A 147 -2.42 12.23 4.08
C ARG A 147 -1.47 13.41 4.09
N THR A 148 -1.35 14.14 2.97
CA THR A 148 -0.60 15.39 2.94
C THR A 148 -1.52 16.59 3.16
N ARG A 149 -0.97 17.64 3.77
CA ARG A 149 -1.64 18.95 3.91
C ARG A 149 -0.90 20.06 3.16
N SER A 150 0.27 19.74 2.60
CA SER A 150 1.13 20.67 1.89
C SER A 150 0.66 20.83 0.44
N ILE A 151 0.42 22.08 0.03
CA ILE A 151 0.14 22.40 -1.37
C ILE A 151 1.34 22.06 -2.26
N PRO A 152 2.59 22.45 -1.92
CA PRO A 152 3.78 22.03 -2.66
C PRO A 152 3.88 20.51 -2.85
N ASP A 153 3.71 19.73 -1.77
CA ASP A 153 3.88 18.28 -1.85
C ASP A 153 2.78 17.63 -2.67
N THR A 154 1.53 18.11 -2.49
CA THR A 154 0.39 17.63 -3.30
C THR A 154 0.66 17.87 -4.77
N LYS A 155 1.11 19.08 -5.14
CA LYS A 155 1.41 19.44 -6.51
C LYS A 155 2.56 18.59 -7.06
N ALA A 156 3.64 18.42 -6.30
CA ALA A 156 4.79 17.61 -6.72
C ALA A 156 4.41 16.15 -6.98
N ILE A 157 3.62 15.54 -6.10
CA ILE A 157 3.11 14.17 -6.28
C ILE A 157 2.22 14.09 -7.53
N LEU A 158 1.30 15.05 -7.70
CA LEU A 158 0.40 15.07 -8.87
C LEU A 158 1.16 15.22 -10.18
N ASP A 159 2.09 16.18 -10.26
CA ASP A 159 2.85 16.47 -11.47
C ASP A 159 3.74 15.28 -11.86
N GLU A 160 4.46 14.70 -10.88
CA GLU A 160 5.30 13.52 -11.13
C GLU A 160 4.46 12.32 -11.55
N VAL A 161 3.41 11.97 -10.81
CA VAL A 161 2.60 10.79 -11.14
C VAL A 161 1.86 10.99 -12.47
N ALA A 162 1.34 12.18 -12.75
CA ALA A 162 0.68 12.50 -14.02
C ALA A 162 1.63 12.34 -15.22
N HIS A 163 2.92 12.57 -15.04
CA HIS A 163 3.91 12.32 -16.09
C HIS A 163 4.00 10.83 -16.46
N PHE A 164 3.84 9.91 -15.51
CA PHE A 164 3.94 8.47 -15.75
C PHE A 164 2.63 7.81 -16.21
N VAL A 165 1.48 8.18 -15.61
CA VAL A 165 0.18 7.52 -15.91
C VAL A 165 -0.79 8.38 -16.71
N GLY A 166 -0.45 9.65 -16.94
CA GLY A 166 -1.32 10.63 -17.57
C GLY A 166 -2.31 11.26 -16.58
N ILE A 167 -2.65 12.52 -16.81
CA ILE A 167 -3.57 13.29 -15.96
C ILE A 167 -4.98 12.67 -15.88
N GLN A 168 -5.42 11.99 -16.94
CA GLN A 168 -6.77 11.41 -16.99
C GLN A 168 -6.91 10.19 -16.07
N ALA A 169 -5.86 9.37 -15.94
CA ALA A 169 -5.88 8.25 -14.99
C ALA A 169 -6.01 8.75 -13.55
N LEU A 170 -5.27 9.81 -13.20
CA LEU A 170 -5.40 10.47 -11.89
C LEU A 170 -6.79 11.06 -11.66
N ARG A 171 -7.37 11.75 -12.65
CA ARG A 171 -8.74 12.28 -12.56
C ARG A 171 -9.77 11.18 -12.38
N ALA A 172 -9.67 10.08 -13.12
CA ALA A 172 -10.56 8.94 -12.99
C ALA A 172 -10.48 8.31 -11.59
N GLU A 173 -9.27 8.11 -11.07
CA GLU A 173 -9.08 7.59 -9.71
C GLU A 173 -9.59 8.57 -8.65
N LEU A 174 -9.33 9.86 -8.83
CA LEU A 174 -9.86 10.91 -8.00
C LEU A 174 -11.39 10.92 -8.02
N ALA A 175 -12.06 10.81 -9.16
CA ALA A 175 -13.53 10.81 -9.27
C ALA A 175 -14.18 9.72 -8.41
N LEU A 176 -13.51 8.58 -8.24
CA LEU A 176 -13.95 7.46 -7.40
C LEU A 176 -13.55 7.60 -5.92
N ALA A 177 -12.67 8.54 -5.59
CA ALA A 177 -12.18 8.74 -4.22
C ALA A 177 -13.11 9.63 -3.38
N PRO A 178 -13.14 9.45 -2.04
CA PRO A 178 -13.88 10.34 -1.15
C PRO A 178 -13.43 11.80 -1.31
N ARG A 179 -14.38 12.74 -1.21
CA ARG A 179 -14.09 14.19 -1.25
C ARG A 179 -13.19 14.63 -0.10
N LYS A 180 -13.37 14.04 1.09
CA LYS A 180 -12.54 14.34 2.27
C LYS A 180 -11.08 13.98 2.00
N GLY A 181 -10.21 14.99 2.05
CA GLY A 181 -8.77 14.86 1.84
C GLY A 181 -8.33 14.90 0.37
N THR A 182 -9.24 15.09 -0.59
CA THR A 182 -8.90 15.16 -2.04
C THR A 182 -9.27 16.49 -2.69
N THR A 183 -9.92 17.41 -1.97
CA THR A 183 -10.35 18.72 -2.49
C THR A 183 -9.21 19.48 -3.13
N LEU A 184 -8.06 19.58 -2.46
CA LEU A 184 -6.90 20.31 -2.97
C LEU A 184 -6.40 19.73 -4.30
N ALA A 185 -6.29 18.42 -4.41
CA ALA A 185 -5.87 17.77 -5.65
C ALA A 185 -6.85 18.01 -6.80
N ARG A 186 -8.16 17.99 -6.53
CA ARG A 186 -9.17 18.34 -7.55
C ARG A 186 -9.03 19.78 -8.02
N THR A 187 -8.82 20.71 -7.09
CA THR A 187 -8.59 22.12 -7.42
C THR A 187 -7.34 22.27 -8.29
N LEU A 188 -6.23 21.63 -7.92
CA LEU A 188 -4.97 21.71 -8.67
C LEU A 188 -5.06 21.09 -10.08
N LEU A 189 -5.86 20.03 -10.26
CA LEU A 189 -6.09 19.42 -11.57
C LEU A 189 -7.20 20.11 -12.38
N GLY A 190 -7.78 21.21 -11.89
CA GLY A 190 -8.90 21.90 -12.56
C GLY A 190 -10.17 21.04 -12.66
N ASP A 191 -10.34 20.09 -11.76
CA ASP A 191 -11.40 19.08 -11.75
C ASP A 191 -12.66 19.65 -11.09
N SER A 192 -13.28 20.64 -11.76
CA SER A 192 -14.57 21.19 -11.36
C SER A 192 -15.71 20.30 -11.89
N PRO A 193 -16.83 20.14 -11.15
CA PRO A 193 -18.00 19.41 -11.66
C PRO A 193 -18.51 19.93 -13.01
N ALA A 194 -18.39 21.24 -13.25
CA ALA A 194 -18.74 21.87 -14.53
C ALA A 194 -17.80 21.43 -15.67
N ARG A 195 -16.48 21.38 -15.41
CA ARG A 195 -15.48 20.94 -16.38
C ARG A 195 -15.63 19.46 -16.74
N GLN A 196 -16.01 18.62 -15.77
CA GLN A 196 -16.29 17.19 -16.01
C GLN A 196 -17.53 17.00 -16.88
N LEU A 197 -18.59 17.78 -16.66
CA LEU A 197 -19.77 17.78 -17.51
C LEU A 197 -19.44 18.26 -18.94
N GLU A 198 -18.64 19.31 -19.09
CA GLU A 198 -18.16 19.79 -20.39
C GLU A 198 -17.37 18.72 -21.15
N LEU A 199 -16.38 18.08 -20.50
CA LEU A 199 -15.59 17.02 -21.12
C LEU A 199 -16.43 15.80 -21.51
N ALA A 200 -17.37 15.39 -20.66
CA ALA A 200 -18.29 14.28 -20.96
C ALA A 200 -19.25 14.61 -22.12
N VAL A 201 -19.67 15.88 -22.24
CA VAL A 201 -20.45 16.36 -23.39
C VAL A 201 -19.62 16.41 -24.66
N MET A 202 -18.34 16.78 -24.58
CA MET A 202 -17.42 16.80 -25.72
C MET A 202 -17.10 15.40 -26.25
N ASP A 203 -16.86 14.42 -25.38
CA ASP A 203 -16.60 13.03 -25.77
C ASP A 203 -17.81 12.40 -26.49
N ARG A 204 -19.03 12.71 -26.07
CA ARG A 204 -20.26 12.27 -26.76
C ARG A 204 -20.47 12.91 -28.14
N ARG A 205 -19.77 14.02 -28.44
CA ARG A 205 -19.89 14.73 -29.72
C ARG A 205 -18.89 14.27 -30.79
N LEU A 206 -17.95 13.38 -30.46
CA LEU A 206 -17.08 12.80 -31.48
C LEU A 206 -17.92 11.84 -32.35
N PRO A 207 -18.11 12.14 -33.66
CA PRO A 207 -18.81 11.22 -34.54
C PRO A 207 -18.02 9.92 -34.62
N ALA A 208 -18.72 8.77 -34.58
CA ALA A 208 -18.10 7.47 -34.79
C ALA A 208 -17.23 7.48 -36.06
N PRO A 209 -16.04 6.83 -36.05
CA PRO A 209 -15.20 6.77 -37.23
C PRO A 209 -16.03 6.17 -38.38
N ARG A 210 -16.27 6.97 -39.42
CA ARG A 210 -16.95 6.51 -40.62
C ARG A 210 -16.07 5.47 -41.26
N THR A 211 -16.46 4.20 -41.18
CA THR A 211 -15.86 3.13 -41.96
C THR A 211 -16.02 3.53 -43.43
N PRO A 212 -14.93 3.61 -44.21
CA PRO A 212 -15.07 3.88 -45.64
C PRO A 212 -15.91 2.76 -46.25
N LEU A 213 -16.97 3.12 -46.97
CA LEU A 213 -17.73 2.16 -47.76
C LEU A 213 -16.77 1.55 -48.80
N PRO A 214 -16.76 0.22 -48.99
CA PRO A 214 -15.97 -0.40 -50.04
C PRO A 214 -16.47 0.13 -51.39
N ILE A 215 -15.53 0.67 -52.17
CA ILE A 215 -15.78 1.09 -53.55
C ILE A 215 -15.34 -0.08 -54.43
N GLY A 216 -16.31 -0.75 -55.07
CA GLY A 216 -16.07 -1.73 -56.14
C GLY A 216 -15.89 -3.16 -55.66
#